data_AF-A0A804JMV9-F1
#
_entry.id   AF-A0A804JMV9-F1
#
_cell.length_a   1.000
_cell.length_b   1.000
_cell.length_c   1.000
_cell.angle_alpha   90.00
_cell.angle_beta   90.00
_cell.angle_gamma   90.00
#
_symmetry.space_group_name_H-M   'P 1'
#
loop_
_entity.id
_entity.type
_entity.pdbx_description
1 polymer ?
#
loop_
_entity_poly.entity_id
_entity_poly.type
_entity_poly.pdbx_seq_one_letter_code
_entity_poly.pdbx_strand_id
1 'polypeptide(L)'
;MGYKENAAKRALRMTGQDVQPAVHFLVEEQARKILRKQENIQRQAEIFFDRDLAAQALRVNENEVKKALDLLTNPERNCALLDSSGADIEELVSLWYNRSSVVDAVRRSCNKDDALKLLAGANSEDSQHAIINQPKDDQGPSAALANEDKMDLGGEHKYERDEAVEDELAKELTGDPLADYDAEVMKEGEAIAKYLALLDSKANAT
;
A
#
# COMPACT_ATOMS: atom_id res chain seq x y z
N MET A 1 -24.64 33.06 -14.38
CA MET A 1 -24.81 31.67 -14.86
C MET A 1 -23.54 31.06 -15.49
N GLY A 2 -22.60 31.85 -16.03
CA GLY A 2 -21.25 31.35 -16.36
C GLY A 2 -21.13 30.43 -17.59
N TYR A 3 -22.20 30.28 -18.38
CA TYR A 3 -22.20 29.43 -19.57
C TYR A 3 -21.58 30.13 -20.78
N LYS A 4 -20.82 29.37 -21.59
CA LYS A 4 -20.24 29.87 -22.86
C LYS A 4 -21.35 30.25 -23.84
N GLU A 5 -21.15 31.31 -24.62
CA GLU A 5 -22.14 31.82 -25.57
C GLU A 5 -22.59 30.75 -26.59
N ASN A 6 -21.66 29.92 -27.06
CA ASN A 6 -21.95 28.83 -27.99
C ASN A 6 -22.86 27.75 -27.37
N ALA A 7 -22.70 27.49 -26.06
CA ALA A 7 -23.54 26.54 -25.34
C ALA A 7 -24.96 27.11 -25.14
N ALA A 8 -25.07 28.39 -24.80
CA ALA A 8 -26.36 29.08 -24.66
C ALA A 8 -27.13 29.12 -25.99
N LYS A 9 -26.46 29.47 -27.09
CA LYS A 9 -27.06 29.46 -28.45
C LYS A 9 -27.51 28.06 -28.86
N ARG A 10 -26.73 27.02 -28.53
CA ARG A 10 -27.11 25.63 -28.81
C ARG A 10 -28.34 25.23 -27.99
N ALA A 11 -28.36 25.53 -26.69
CA ALA A 11 -29.48 25.19 -25.81
C ALA A 11 -30.78 25.85 -26.30
N LEU A 12 -30.76 27.16 -26.59
CA LEU A 12 -31.92 27.88 -27.13
C LEU A 12 -32.40 27.33 -28.48
N ARG A 13 -31.49 26.84 -29.33
CA ARG A 13 -31.89 26.17 -30.58
C ARG A 13 -32.58 24.83 -30.34
N MET A 14 -32.15 24.09 -29.32
CA MET A 14 -32.71 22.77 -28.98
C MET A 14 -34.05 22.87 -28.23
N THR A 15 -34.30 24.00 -27.55
CA THR A 15 -35.51 24.21 -26.73
C THR A 15 -36.52 25.15 -27.36
N GLY A 16 -36.39 25.45 -28.66
CA GLY A 16 -37.35 26.29 -29.37
C GLY A 16 -37.37 27.76 -28.92
N GLN A 17 -36.21 28.31 -28.56
CA GLN A 17 -36.00 29.67 -28.02
C GLN A 17 -36.63 29.93 -26.65
N ASP A 18 -37.15 28.91 -25.97
CA ASP A 18 -37.60 29.02 -24.60
C ASP A 18 -36.41 29.02 -23.62
N VAL A 19 -36.37 30.02 -22.74
CA VAL A 19 -35.30 30.28 -21.78
C VAL A 19 -35.35 29.27 -20.63
N GLN A 20 -36.53 28.89 -20.14
CA GLN A 20 -36.66 28.01 -18.98
C GLN A 20 -36.11 26.59 -19.26
N PRO A 21 -36.51 25.91 -20.35
CA PRO A 21 -35.96 24.60 -20.71
C PRO A 21 -34.50 24.70 -21.14
N ALA A 22 -34.06 25.83 -21.74
CA ALA A 22 -32.66 26.02 -22.12
C ALA A 22 -31.73 26.02 -20.90
N VAL A 23 -32.16 26.65 -19.80
CA VAL A 23 -31.40 26.64 -18.55
C VAL A 23 -31.34 25.23 -17.96
N HIS A 24 -32.46 24.51 -17.92
CA HIS A 24 -32.50 23.12 -17.44
C HIS A 24 -31.55 22.22 -18.25
N PHE A 25 -31.58 22.32 -19.58
CA PHE A 25 -30.70 21.58 -20.48
C PHE A 25 -29.21 21.86 -20.23
N LEU A 26 -28.82 23.12 -20.00
CA LEU A 26 -27.44 23.50 -19.71
C LEU A 26 -26.95 23.00 -18.36
N VAL A 27 -27.81 23.07 -17.33
CA VAL A 27 -27.51 22.54 -15.99
C VAL A 27 -27.30 21.03 -16.07
N GLU A 28 -28.19 20.33 -16.76
CA GLU A 28 -28.11 18.88 -16.93
C GLU A 28 -26.87 18.45 -17.74
N GLU A 29 -26.53 19.17 -18.82
CA GLU A 29 -25.32 18.88 -19.61
C GLU A 29 -24.03 19.12 -18.79
N GLN A 30 -24.03 20.13 -17.92
CA GLN A 30 -22.91 20.39 -17.00
C GLN A 30 -22.82 19.31 -15.92
N ALA A 31 -23.93 18.90 -15.32
CA ALA A 31 -23.97 17.81 -14.34
C ALA A 31 -23.41 16.52 -14.94
N ARG A 32 -23.82 16.16 -16.17
CA ARG A 32 -23.26 15.00 -16.89
C ARG A 32 -21.76 15.14 -17.16
N LYS A 33 -21.29 16.34 -17.51
CA LYS A 33 -19.84 16.59 -17.70
C LYS A 33 -19.05 16.48 -16.40
N ILE A 34 -19.59 16.95 -15.29
CA ILE A 34 -18.97 16.82 -13.96
C ILE A 34 -18.90 15.35 -13.56
N LEU A 35 -19.99 14.60 -13.71
CA LEU A 35 -20.04 13.16 -13.42
C LEU A 35 -19.03 12.37 -14.27
N ARG A 36 -18.98 12.58 -15.59
CA ARG A 36 -18.02 11.89 -16.46
C ARG A 36 -16.57 12.22 -16.11
N LYS A 37 -16.29 13.47 -15.72
CA LYS A 37 -14.95 13.84 -15.24
C LYS A 37 -14.63 13.16 -13.93
N GLN A 38 -15.59 13.08 -13.01
CA GLN A 38 -15.43 12.40 -11.74
C GLN A 38 -15.15 10.91 -11.92
N GLU A 39 -15.93 10.24 -12.78
CA GLU A 39 -15.76 8.82 -13.09
C GLU A 39 -14.41 8.55 -13.77
N ASN A 40 -14.00 9.37 -14.73
CA ASN A 40 -12.73 9.18 -15.43
C ASN A 40 -11.52 9.40 -14.49
N ILE A 41 -11.64 10.34 -13.55
CA ILE A 41 -10.63 10.57 -12.51
C ILE A 41 -10.61 9.42 -11.50
N GLN A 42 -11.77 8.91 -11.08
CA GLN A 42 -11.84 7.73 -10.21
C GLN A 42 -11.19 6.51 -10.89
N ARG A 43 -11.50 6.27 -12.17
CA ARG A 43 -10.83 5.21 -12.95
C ARG A 43 -9.33 5.44 -13.06
N GLN A 44 -8.89 6.68 -13.32
CA GLN A 44 -7.45 6.99 -13.36
C GLN A 44 -6.76 6.80 -12.01
N ALA A 45 -7.43 7.16 -10.91
CA ALA A 45 -6.93 6.94 -9.56
C ALA A 45 -6.88 5.44 -9.23
N GLU A 46 -7.92 4.68 -9.56
CA GLU A 46 -7.93 3.21 -9.40
C GLU A 46 -6.84 2.51 -10.23
N ILE A 47 -6.44 3.08 -11.37
CA ILE A 47 -5.42 2.50 -12.24
C ILE A 47 -3.99 2.87 -11.81
N PHE A 48 -3.78 4.06 -11.23
CA PHE A 48 -2.42 4.58 -10.97
C PHE A 48 -2.04 4.74 -9.49
N PHE A 49 -3.00 4.76 -8.56
CA PHE A 49 -2.75 5.01 -7.15
C PHE A 49 -3.48 4.00 -6.26
N ASP A 50 -2.82 3.55 -5.19
CA ASP A 50 -3.44 2.68 -4.21
C ASP A 50 -4.71 3.32 -3.62
N ARG A 51 -5.75 2.51 -3.47
CA ARG A 51 -7.07 2.96 -3.00
C ARG A 51 -6.99 3.72 -1.67
N ASP A 52 -6.12 3.27 -0.77
CA ASP A 52 -5.93 3.85 0.54
C ASP A 52 -5.22 5.22 0.47
N LEU A 53 -4.24 5.34 -0.42
CA LEU A 53 -3.54 6.60 -0.68
C LEU A 53 -4.48 7.65 -1.29
N ALA A 54 -5.33 7.23 -2.23
CA ALA A 54 -6.35 8.08 -2.82
C ALA A 54 -7.41 8.52 -1.79
N ALA A 55 -7.82 7.60 -0.89
CA ALA A 55 -8.76 7.91 0.18
C ALA A 55 -8.16 8.88 1.21
N GLN A 56 -6.88 8.73 1.54
CA GLN A 56 -6.17 9.64 2.44
C GLN A 56 -6.04 11.04 1.83
N ALA A 57 -5.67 11.14 0.54
CA ALA A 57 -5.58 12.41 -0.16
C ALA A 57 -6.94 13.14 -0.22
N LEU A 58 -8.05 12.42 -0.40
CA LEU A 58 -9.39 13.01 -0.37
C LEU A 58 -9.79 13.50 1.02
N ARG A 59 -9.44 12.76 2.07
CA ARG A 59 -9.70 13.14 3.47
C ARG A 59 -8.95 14.41 3.87
N VAL A 60 -7.69 14.53 3.47
CA VAL A 60 -6.85 15.71 3.76
C VAL A 60 -7.37 16.97 3.05
N ASN A 61 -8.04 16.82 1.91
CA ASN A 61 -8.50 17.94 1.09
C ASN A 61 -10.01 18.18 1.15
N GLU A 62 -10.67 17.79 2.24
CA GLU A 62 -12.12 18.03 2.43
C GLU A 62 -12.98 17.51 1.26
N ASN A 63 -12.58 16.37 0.67
CA ASN A 63 -13.17 15.78 -0.54
C ASN A 63 -13.07 16.65 -1.81
N GLU A 64 -12.19 17.66 -1.84
CA GLU A 64 -11.85 18.39 -3.06
C GLU A 64 -10.93 17.55 -3.97
N VAL A 65 -11.57 16.82 -4.87
CA VAL A 65 -10.93 15.88 -5.82
C VAL A 65 -9.78 16.51 -6.60
N LYS A 66 -9.90 17.78 -7.01
CA LYS A 66 -8.85 18.47 -7.78
C LYS A 66 -7.57 18.69 -6.98
N LYS A 67 -7.69 19.06 -5.71
CA LYS A 67 -6.56 19.28 -4.81
C LYS A 67 -5.93 17.94 -4.41
N ALA A 68 -6.77 16.93 -4.13
CA ALA A 68 -6.31 15.57 -3.85
C ALA A 68 -5.52 14.97 -5.03
N LEU A 69 -6.00 15.18 -6.27
CA LEU A 69 -5.30 14.73 -7.47
C LEU A 69 -3.98 15.48 -7.69
N ASP A 70 -3.96 16.80 -7.48
CA ASP A 70 -2.73 17.60 -7.56
C ASP A 70 -1.70 17.10 -6.52
N LEU A 71 -2.14 16.71 -5.32
CA LEU A 71 -1.25 16.13 -4.30
C LEU A 71 -0.71 14.76 -4.68
N LEU A 72 -1.53 13.88 -5.25
CA LEU A 72 -1.12 12.55 -5.72
C LEU A 72 -0.18 12.60 -6.93
N THR A 73 -0.37 13.59 -7.81
CA THR A 73 0.39 13.76 -9.06
C THR A 73 1.78 14.39 -8.84
N ASN A 74 1.98 15.11 -7.73
CA ASN A 74 3.25 15.74 -7.40
C ASN A 74 4.10 14.84 -6.48
N PRO A 75 5.28 14.34 -6.93
CA PRO A 75 6.08 13.37 -6.16
C PRO A 75 6.55 13.91 -4.80
N GLU A 76 6.92 15.20 -4.72
CA GLU A 76 7.34 15.83 -3.46
C GLU A 76 6.22 15.94 -2.42
N ARG A 77 4.97 16.09 -2.86
CA ARG A 77 3.81 16.19 -1.97
C ARG A 77 3.25 14.82 -1.60
N ASN A 78 3.45 13.83 -2.47
CA ASN A 78 3.13 12.43 -2.21
C ASN A 78 4.03 11.86 -1.08
N CYS A 79 5.30 12.27 -1.02
CA CYS A 79 6.20 11.95 0.12
C CYS A 79 5.63 12.38 1.47
N ALA A 80 5.05 13.58 1.61
CA ALA A 80 4.47 14.01 2.90
C ALA A 80 3.29 13.16 3.39
N LEU A 81 2.62 12.41 2.51
CA LEU A 81 1.56 11.45 2.86
C LEU A 81 2.13 10.07 3.22
N LEU A 82 3.26 9.68 2.62
CA LEU A 82 3.99 8.46 2.93
C LEU A 82 4.85 8.59 4.21
N ASP A 83 5.40 9.78 4.47
CA ASP A 83 6.41 10.03 5.50
C ASP A 83 5.83 10.34 6.89
N SER A 84 4.55 10.71 7.01
CA SER A 84 3.91 10.87 8.33
C SER A 84 3.88 9.55 9.12
N SER A 85 3.98 8.42 8.43
CA SER A 85 4.16 7.08 9.00
C SER A 85 5.63 6.83 9.42
N GLY A 86 6.60 7.32 8.64
CA GLY A 86 8.03 7.07 8.87
C GLY A 86 8.58 7.68 10.16
N ALA A 87 8.19 8.91 10.49
CA ALA A 87 8.64 9.60 11.71
C ALA A 87 8.14 8.92 13.00
N ASP A 88 6.89 8.44 12.99
CA ASP A 88 6.31 7.70 14.11
C ASP A 88 6.98 6.32 14.28
N ILE A 89 7.38 5.68 13.18
CA ILE A 89 8.07 4.38 13.21
C ILE A 89 9.44 4.49 13.88
N GLU A 90 10.27 5.47 13.52
CA GLU A 90 11.62 5.60 14.10
C GLU A 90 11.59 5.98 15.59
N GLU A 91 10.62 6.79 16.01
CA GLU A 91 10.45 7.14 17.41
C GLU A 91 9.99 5.94 18.25
N LEU A 92 9.07 5.11 17.72
CA LEU A 92 8.61 3.89 18.39
C LEU A 92 9.70 2.81 18.46
N VAL A 93 10.53 2.69 17.43
CA VAL A 93 11.71 1.80 17.46
C VAL A 93 12.73 2.27 18.49
N SER A 94 12.89 3.59 18.67
CA SER A 94 13.73 4.17 19.72
C SER A 94 13.17 3.91 21.13
N LEU A 95 11.85 3.73 21.25
CA LEU A 95 11.15 3.30 22.46
C LEU A 95 11.15 1.78 22.68
N TRP A 96 12.06 1.06 22.02
CA TRP A 96 12.30 -0.39 22.16
C TRP A 96 11.23 -1.31 21.54
N TYR A 97 10.31 -0.78 20.73
CA TYR A 97 9.37 -1.62 19.99
C TYR A 97 10.04 -2.22 18.76
N ASN A 98 9.72 -3.49 18.45
CA ASN A 98 10.29 -4.17 17.30
C ASN A 98 9.82 -3.50 16.00
N ARG A 99 10.76 -3.10 15.12
CA ARG A 99 10.47 -2.37 13.88
C ARG A 99 9.40 -3.05 13.02
N SER A 100 9.39 -4.38 12.94
CA SER A 100 8.38 -5.13 12.19
C SER A 100 6.98 -4.95 12.79
N SER A 101 6.87 -5.04 14.12
CA SER A 101 5.62 -4.84 14.85
C SER A 101 5.14 -3.38 14.77
N VAL A 102 6.07 -2.42 14.86
CA VAL A 102 5.79 -0.98 14.74
C VAL A 102 5.27 -0.64 13.35
N VAL A 103 5.93 -1.14 12.30
CA VAL A 103 5.50 -0.92 10.92
C VAL A 103 4.10 -1.51 10.70
N ASP A 104 3.83 -2.72 11.20
CA ASP A 104 2.50 -3.33 11.09
C ASP A 104 1.41 -2.60 11.87
N ALA A 105 1.75 -2.07 13.04
CA ALA A 105 0.84 -1.28 13.87
C ALA A 105 0.56 0.08 13.23
N VAL A 106 1.58 0.81 12.76
CA VAL A 106 1.44 2.12 12.09
C VAL A 106 0.79 1.97 10.71
N ARG A 107 0.95 0.84 10.01
CA ARG A 107 0.16 0.55 8.80
C ARG A 107 -1.32 0.34 9.10
N ARG A 108 -1.65 -0.18 10.28
CA ARG A 108 -3.04 -0.41 10.74
C ARG A 108 -3.64 0.79 11.47
N SER A 109 -2.82 1.70 11.95
CA SER A 109 -3.24 2.85 12.75
C SER A 109 -2.68 4.13 12.15
N CYS A 110 -3.57 5.06 11.85
CA CYS A 110 -3.23 6.31 11.20
C CYS A 110 -2.57 7.35 12.11
N ASN A 111 -2.38 7.04 13.40
CA ASN A 111 -1.80 7.91 14.43
C ASN A 111 -0.89 7.11 15.37
N LYS A 112 0.19 7.73 15.85
CA LYS A 112 1.11 7.18 16.84
C LYS A 112 0.46 6.61 18.11
N ASP A 113 -0.50 7.32 18.69
CA ASP A 113 -1.15 6.90 19.95
C ASP A 113 -2.00 5.63 19.76
N ASP A 114 -2.64 5.50 18.60
CA ASP A 114 -3.38 4.30 18.23
C ASP A 114 -2.43 3.13 17.92
N ALA A 115 -1.26 3.42 17.31
CA ALA A 115 -0.20 2.43 17.10
C ALA A 115 0.33 1.89 18.43
N LEU A 116 0.59 2.78 19.40
CA LEU A 116 1.02 2.41 20.76
C LEU A 116 -0.01 1.51 21.45
N LYS A 117 -1.30 1.78 21.29
CA LYS A 117 -2.37 0.95 21.86
C LYS A 117 -2.41 -0.45 21.24
N LEU A 118 -2.18 -0.57 19.93
CA LEU A 118 -2.10 -1.86 19.24
C LEU A 118 -0.85 -2.65 19.66
N LEU A 119 0.30 -1.96 19.78
CA LEU A 119 1.56 -2.56 20.24
C LEU A 119 1.49 -2.99 21.71
N ALA A 120 0.86 -2.20 22.57
CA ALA A 120 0.65 -2.53 23.98
C ALA A 120 -0.37 -3.66 24.17
N GLY A 121 -1.43 -3.70 23.35
CA GLY A 121 -2.42 -4.77 23.36
C GLY A 121 -1.85 -6.13 22.93
N ALA A 122 -0.94 -6.14 21.96
CA ALA A 122 -0.26 -7.36 21.51
C ALA A 122 0.69 -7.97 22.56
N ASN A 123 1.18 -7.18 23.52
CA ASN A 123 2.06 -7.64 24.59
C ASN A 123 1.31 -8.31 25.77
N SER A 124 -0.03 -8.44 25.72
CA SER A 124 -0.83 -9.01 26.81
C SER A 124 -1.10 -10.52 26.66
N GLU A 125 -0.67 -11.15 25.57
CA GLU A 125 -0.81 -12.59 25.34
C GLU A 125 0.53 -13.21 24.93
N ASP A 126 1.56 -13.07 25.76
CA ASP A 126 2.50 -14.18 25.96
C ASP A 126 3.44 -13.92 27.14
N SER A 127 3.21 -14.65 28.22
CA SER A 127 4.17 -14.77 29.31
C SER A 127 4.13 -16.18 29.85
N GLN A 128 5.01 -17.04 29.31
CA GLN A 128 5.94 -17.94 30.02
C GLN A 128 6.32 -19.14 29.13
N HIS A 129 7.58 -19.28 28.75
CA HIS A 129 8.49 -20.21 29.46
C HIS A 129 9.90 -20.27 28.84
N ALA A 130 10.86 -20.49 29.74
CA ALA A 130 12.30 -20.43 29.58
C ALA A 130 12.92 -21.73 29.01
N ILE A 131 14.17 -21.57 28.57
CA ILE A 131 15.19 -22.58 28.19
C ILE A 131 15.25 -23.77 29.17
N ILE A 132 15.38 -25.03 28.65
CA ILE A 132 16.25 -26.14 29.12
C ILE A 132 16.12 -27.38 28.18
N ASN A 133 17.24 -28.11 28.02
CA ASN A 133 17.52 -29.25 27.12
C ASN A 133 16.68 -30.54 27.33
N GLN A 134 16.56 -31.33 26.23
CA GLN A 134 16.13 -32.74 25.97
C GLN A 134 16.18 -33.81 27.10
N PRO A 135 15.75 -35.10 26.90
CA PRO A 135 14.63 -35.72 26.14
C PRO A 135 13.84 -36.79 27.00
N LYS A 136 12.73 -37.38 26.48
CA LYS A 136 12.28 -38.81 26.63
C LYS A 136 10.80 -39.08 26.28
N ASP A 137 10.62 -39.91 25.25
CA ASP A 137 9.77 -41.12 25.08
C ASP A 137 8.40 -41.32 25.79
N ASP A 138 7.44 -41.64 24.91
CA ASP A 138 6.47 -42.77 24.92
C ASP A 138 5.06 -42.73 25.58
N GLN A 139 4.08 -43.09 24.73
CA GLN A 139 2.80 -43.82 24.91
C GLN A 139 1.51 -43.09 25.36
N GLY A 140 0.52 -43.02 24.45
CA GLY A 140 -0.87 -42.53 24.63
C GLY A 140 -1.84 -43.55 25.26
N PRO A 141 -3.16 -43.63 24.92
CA PRO A 141 -4.06 -42.70 24.19
C PRO A 141 -5.46 -42.50 24.88
N SER A 142 -6.34 -41.70 24.24
CA SER A 142 -7.81 -41.46 24.51
C SER A 142 -8.11 -40.19 25.33
N ALA A 143 -9.07 -39.33 25.01
CA ALA A 143 -10.27 -39.47 24.17
C ALA A 143 -10.73 -38.11 23.60
N ALA A 144 -11.35 -38.20 22.43
CA ALA A 144 -12.14 -37.24 21.66
C ALA A 144 -12.68 -35.98 22.37
N LEU A 145 -12.27 -34.82 21.85
CA LEU A 145 -13.20 -33.70 21.61
C LEU A 145 -13.11 -33.35 20.13
N ALA A 146 -14.16 -33.72 19.42
CA ALA A 146 -14.39 -33.31 18.05
C ALA A 146 -14.55 -31.78 18.02
N ASN A 147 -13.64 -31.12 17.31
CA ASN A 147 -13.92 -29.86 16.63
C ASN A 147 -13.13 -29.94 15.32
N GLU A 148 -13.82 -30.37 14.28
CA GLU A 148 -13.38 -30.15 12.91
C GLU A 148 -13.49 -28.65 12.64
N ASP A 149 -12.41 -27.91 12.87
CA ASP A 149 -12.28 -26.58 12.30
C ASP A 149 -11.31 -26.68 11.13
N LYS A 150 -11.85 -27.17 10.01
CA LYS A 150 -11.25 -26.96 8.71
C LYS A 150 -11.13 -25.45 8.54
N MET A 151 -9.90 -24.94 8.52
CA MET A 151 -9.65 -23.62 7.97
C MET A 151 -10.07 -23.65 6.50
N ASP A 152 -11.30 -23.22 6.24
CA ASP A 152 -11.82 -22.91 4.92
C ASP A 152 -11.16 -21.63 4.41
N LEU A 153 -9.91 -21.78 3.98
CA LEU A 153 -9.20 -20.80 3.15
C LEU A 153 -9.43 -21.14 1.67
N GLY A 154 -10.66 -21.52 1.32
CA GLY A 154 -11.08 -21.92 -0.02
C GLY A 154 -11.98 -20.88 -0.67
N GLY A 155 -11.58 -19.61 -0.69
CA GLY A 155 -12.12 -18.71 -1.70
C GLY A 155 -11.77 -19.29 -3.05
N GLU A 156 -12.75 -19.86 -3.75
CA GLU A 156 -12.57 -20.40 -5.10
C GLU A 156 -11.93 -19.32 -5.98
N HIS A 157 -10.61 -19.40 -6.15
CA HIS A 157 -9.90 -18.68 -7.17
C HIS A 157 -10.38 -19.29 -8.48
N LYS A 158 -11.49 -18.77 -9.02
CA LYS A 158 -12.08 -19.17 -10.30
C LYS A 158 -11.27 -18.62 -11.49
N TYR A 159 -9.96 -18.57 -11.32
CA TYR A 159 -9.03 -18.37 -12.42
C TYR A 159 -8.78 -19.77 -12.95
N GLU A 160 -9.39 -20.06 -14.10
CA GLU A 160 -9.00 -21.24 -14.87
C GLU A 160 -7.48 -21.16 -15.07
N ARG A 161 -6.79 -22.26 -14.78
CA ARG A 161 -5.34 -22.35 -14.95
C ARG A 161 -5.03 -22.17 -16.43
N ASP A 162 -4.36 -21.08 -16.79
CA ASP A 162 -3.94 -20.85 -18.16
C ASP A 162 -2.58 -21.51 -18.38
N GLU A 163 -2.60 -22.72 -18.93
CA GLU A 163 -1.40 -23.49 -19.26
C GLU A 163 -0.46 -22.71 -20.20
N ALA A 164 -1.00 -21.86 -21.09
CA ALA A 164 -0.18 -21.08 -22.00
C ALA A 164 0.64 -20.00 -21.26
N VAL A 165 0.01 -19.35 -20.28
CA VAL A 165 0.67 -18.34 -19.44
C VAL A 165 1.67 -18.99 -18.48
N GLU A 166 1.36 -20.17 -17.94
CA GLU A 166 2.31 -20.93 -17.10
C GLU A 166 3.56 -21.34 -17.87
N ASP A 167 3.41 -21.82 -19.12
CA ASP A 167 4.53 -22.15 -19.99
C ASP A 167 5.39 -20.94 -20.34
N GLU A 168 4.79 -19.76 -20.50
CA GLU A 168 5.52 -18.50 -20.70
C GLU A 168 6.33 -18.12 -19.47
N LEU A 169 5.72 -18.16 -18.27
CA LEU A 169 6.40 -17.90 -17.00
C LEU A 169 7.56 -18.88 -16.74
N ALA A 170 7.38 -20.17 -17.09
CA ALA A 170 8.39 -21.19 -16.92
C ALA A 170 9.58 -21.02 -17.90
N LYS A 171 9.34 -20.50 -19.11
CA LYS A 171 10.40 -20.23 -20.10
C LYS A 171 11.30 -19.07 -19.71
N GLU A 172 10.81 -18.12 -18.93
CA GLU A 172 11.62 -17.00 -18.42
C GLU A 172 12.58 -17.44 -17.30
N LEU A 173 12.22 -18.48 -16.55
CA LEU A 173 13.02 -19.03 -15.45
C LEU A 173 14.18 -19.90 -15.99
N THR A 174 15.07 -19.27 -16.76
CA THR A 174 16.30 -19.89 -17.27
C THR A 174 17.45 -19.62 -16.31
N GLY A 175 17.92 -20.67 -15.63
CA GLY A 175 19.06 -20.56 -14.71
C GLY A 175 19.00 -21.58 -13.58
N ASP A 176 20.08 -21.67 -12.82
CA ASP A 176 20.06 -22.30 -11.51
C ASP A 176 19.65 -21.24 -10.48
N PRO A 177 18.48 -21.35 -9.84
CA PRO A 177 18.05 -20.41 -8.81
C PRO A 177 19.02 -20.28 -7.64
N LEU A 178 19.89 -21.28 -7.43
CA LEU A 178 20.89 -21.27 -6.38
C LEU A 178 22.15 -20.46 -6.76
N ALA A 179 22.47 -20.35 -8.05
CA ALA A 179 23.63 -19.61 -8.52
C ALA A 179 23.52 -18.10 -8.28
N ASP A 180 22.30 -17.55 -8.22
CA ASP A 180 22.06 -16.15 -7.86
C ASP A 180 22.44 -15.85 -6.39
N TYR A 181 22.51 -16.91 -5.56
CA TYR A 181 22.94 -16.83 -4.16
C TYR A 181 24.41 -17.23 -3.97
N ASP A 182 25.13 -17.60 -5.03
CA ASP A 182 26.58 -17.84 -4.96
C ASP A 182 27.29 -16.49 -4.79
N ALA A 183 27.36 -16.03 -3.54
CA ALA A 183 28.13 -14.87 -3.16
C ALA A 183 29.61 -15.13 -3.44
N GLU A 184 30.19 -14.35 -4.36
CA GLU A 184 31.61 -14.41 -4.64
C GLU A 184 32.39 -13.90 -3.43
N VAL A 185 32.85 -14.80 -2.56
CA VAL A 185 33.65 -14.52 -1.36
C VAL A 185 34.85 -13.59 -1.65
N MET A 186 35.40 -13.65 -2.88
CA MET A 186 36.48 -12.75 -3.30
C MET A 186 36.03 -11.29 -3.46
N LYS A 187 34.83 -11.03 -3.99
CA LYS A 187 34.28 -9.67 -4.14
C LYS A 187 33.97 -9.07 -2.77
N GLU A 188 33.49 -9.87 -1.83
CA GLU A 188 33.29 -9.44 -0.44
C GLU A 188 34.62 -9.07 0.23
N GLY A 189 35.66 -9.90 0.05
CA GLY A 189 37.00 -9.59 0.54
C GLY A 189 37.56 -8.27 -0.01
N GLU A 190 37.36 -8.00 -1.30
CA GLU A 190 37.76 -6.73 -1.93
C GLU A 190 36.97 -5.54 -1.36
N ALA A 191 35.66 -5.70 -1.16
CA ALA A 191 34.81 -4.66 -0.57
C ALA A 191 35.25 -4.32 0.87
N ILE A 192 35.57 -5.33 1.68
CA ILE A 192 36.08 -5.15 3.03
C ILE A 192 37.43 -4.42 3.00
N ALA A 193 38.34 -4.83 2.12
CA ALA A 193 39.66 -4.17 1.98
C ALA A 193 39.53 -2.69 1.60
N LYS A 194 38.63 -2.35 0.66
CA LYS A 194 38.33 -0.96 0.29
C LYS A 194 37.77 -0.16 1.46
N TYR A 195 36.86 -0.75 2.24
CA TYR A 195 36.28 -0.09 3.40
C TYR A 195 37.33 0.20 4.48
N LEU A 196 38.22 -0.77 4.76
CA LEU A 196 39.33 -0.59 5.69
C LEU A 196 40.29 0.52 5.22
N ALA A 197 40.66 0.53 3.94
CA ALA A 197 41.50 1.59 3.38
C ALA A 197 40.84 2.98 3.49
N LEU A 198 39.52 3.07 3.31
CA LEU A 198 38.78 4.32 3.46
C LEU A 198 38.75 4.79 4.91
N LEU A 199 38.55 3.87 5.88
CA LEU A 199 38.65 4.17 7.30
C LEU A 199 40.05 4.64 7.70
N ASP A 200 41.11 3.96 7.22
CA ASP A 200 42.49 4.36 7.49
C ASP A 200 42.82 5.73 6.89
N SER A 201 42.33 6.01 5.67
CA SER A 201 42.49 7.34 5.06
C SER A 201 41.77 8.42 5.86
N LYS A 202 40.58 8.12 6.41
CA LYS A 202 39.79 9.02 7.24
C LYS A 202 40.45 9.24 8.61
N ALA A 203 41.06 8.21 9.19
CA ALA A 203 41.79 8.30 10.45
C ALA A 203 43.12 9.07 10.31
N ASN A 204 43.80 8.96 9.16
CA ASN A 204 45.04 9.71 8.88
C ASN A 204 44.80 11.15 8.41
N ALA A 205 43.55 11.55 8.15
CA ALA A 205 43.17 12.89 7.68
C ALA A 205 42.74 13.84 8.82
N THR A 206 42.80 13.40 10.08
CA THR A 206 42.58 14.19 11.31
C THR A 206 43.86 14.36 12.08
#